data_AF-A0A925BL35-F1
#
_entry.id   AF-A0A925BL35-F1
#
_cell.length_a   1.000
_cell.length_b   1.000
_cell.length_c   1.000
_cell.angle_alpha   90.00
_cell.angle_beta   90.00
_cell.angle_gamma   90.00
#
_symmetry.space_group_name_H-M   'P 1'
#
loop_
_entity.id
_entity.type
_entity.pdbx_description
1 polymer ?
#
loop_
_entity_poly.entity_id
_entity_poly.type
_entity_poly.pdbx_seq_one_letter_code
_entity_poly.pdbx_strand_id
1 'polypeptide(L)'
;MITKAMYIERRDESLRALDLEIASLMDYAARATADLAVKYDAAINRLQEMRDQAAKKLQGLHVVSDTGWLGDDATLSMEEAWTDLRNAVLAAITATYCEAGRRTPRQHALVGPLHSQRARRIASRASCH
;
A
#
# COMPACT_ATOMS: atom_id res chain seq x y z
N MET A 1 -23.24 5.24 -13.99
CA MET A 1 -23.06 5.60 -12.56
C MET A 1 -22.53 4.37 -11.84
N ILE A 2 -21.54 4.53 -10.96
CA ILE A 2 -21.10 3.43 -10.06
C ILE A 2 -22.15 3.32 -8.95
N THR A 3 -22.66 2.11 -8.70
CA THR A 3 -23.57 1.87 -7.57
C THR A 3 -22.75 1.74 -6.28
N LYS A 4 -23.39 2.00 -5.13
CA LYS A 4 -22.81 1.78 -3.81
C LYS A 4 -22.17 0.38 -3.69
N ALA A 5 -22.91 -0.64 -4.12
CA ALA A 5 -22.44 -2.03 -4.09
C ALA A 5 -21.16 -2.23 -4.90
N MET A 6 -21.12 -1.75 -6.15
CA MET A 6 -19.92 -1.84 -7.00
C MET A 6 -18.73 -1.07 -6.41
N TYR A 7 -18.99 0.08 -5.78
CA TYR A 7 -17.94 0.85 -5.13
C TYR A 7 -17.35 0.10 -3.94
N ILE A 8 -18.21 -0.42 -3.08
CA ILE A 8 -17.82 -1.18 -1.89
C ILE A 8 -17.01 -2.42 -2.29
N GLU A 9 -17.52 -3.21 -3.25
CA GLU A 9 -16.84 -4.40 -3.76
C GLU A 9 -15.43 -4.08 -4.27
N ARG A 10 -15.29 -3.02 -5.05
CA ARG A 10 -13.97 -2.56 -5.55
C ARG A 10 -13.03 -2.14 -4.42
N ARG A 11 -13.57 -1.55 -3.34
CA ARG A 11 -12.77 -1.13 -2.17
C ARG A 11 -12.37 -2.31 -1.29
N ASP A 12 -13.24 -3.30 -1.14
CA ASP A 12 -12.90 -4.57 -0.49
C ASP A 12 -11.79 -5.31 -1.23
N GLU A 13 -11.85 -5.36 -2.57
CA GLU A 13 -10.77 -5.94 -3.37
C GLU A 13 -9.44 -5.17 -3.21
N SER A 14 -9.52 -3.84 -3.14
CA SER A 14 -8.34 -2.99 -2.88
C SER A 14 -7.73 -3.27 -1.50
N LEU A 15 -8.54 -3.48 -0.46
CA LEU A 15 -8.09 -3.85 0.88
C LEU A 15 -7.38 -5.22 0.88
N ARG A 16 -7.94 -6.21 0.17
CA ARG A 16 -7.31 -7.53 0.04
C ARG A 16 -5.97 -7.46 -0.69
N ALA A 17 -5.88 -6.66 -1.76
CA ALA A 17 -4.62 -6.46 -2.47
C ALA A 17 -3.55 -5.82 -1.57
N LEU A 18 -3.95 -4.86 -0.73
CA LEU A 18 -3.06 -4.24 0.24
C LEU A 18 -2.59 -5.23 1.32
N ASP A 19 -3.47 -6.10 1.81
CA ASP A 19 -3.10 -7.14 2.78
C ASP A 19 -1.99 -8.05 2.22
N LEU A 20 -2.05 -8.38 0.92
CA LEU A 20 -0.99 -9.13 0.24
C LEU A 20 0.31 -8.33 0.12
N GLU A 21 0.24 -7.03 -0.15
CA GLU A 21 1.44 -6.17 -0.20
C GLU A 21 2.09 -6.03 1.18
N ILE A 22 1.30 -5.86 2.24
CA ILE A 22 1.78 -5.83 3.63
C ILE A 22 2.43 -7.16 3.99
N ALA A 23 1.78 -8.29 3.68
CA ALA A 23 2.35 -9.63 3.94
C ALA A 23 3.69 -9.82 3.20
N SER A 24 3.77 -9.38 1.94
CA SER A 24 5.03 -9.43 1.19
C SER A 24 6.12 -8.56 1.84
N LEU A 25 5.78 -7.37 2.33
CA LEU A 25 6.74 -6.50 3.03
C LEU A 25 7.22 -7.12 4.34
N MET A 26 6.34 -7.79 5.09
CA MET A 26 6.70 -8.54 6.31
C MET A 26 7.69 -9.67 6.00
N ASP A 27 7.45 -10.44 4.94
CA ASP A 27 8.37 -11.49 4.50
C ASP A 27 9.75 -10.94 4.11
N TYR A 28 9.80 -9.75 3.51
CA TYR A 28 11.06 -9.06 3.22
C TYR A 28 11.75 -8.55 4.49
N ALA A 29 11.00 -7.96 5.42
CA ALA A 29 11.51 -7.48 6.70
C ALA A 29 12.19 -8.60 7.48
N ALA A 30 11.55 -9.78 7.54
CA ALA A 30 12.06 -10.97 8.21
C ALA A 30 13.40 -11.48 7.63
N ARG A 31 13.68 -11.16 6.36
CA ARG A 31 14.92 -11.55 5.65
C ARG A 31 15.95 -10.43 5.58
N ALA A 32 15.58 -9.22 5.99
CA ALA A 32 16.44 -8.04 5.91
C ALA A 32 17.45 -7.99 7.07
N THR A 33 18.51 -7.20 6.89
CA THR A 33 19.44 -6.87 7.99
C THR A 33 18.74 -6.06 9.08
N ALA A 34 19.20 -6.12 10.33
CA ALA A 34 18.56 -5.45 11.47
C ALA A 34 18.18 -3.97 11.23
N ASP A 35 19.07 -3.16 10.64
CA ASP A 35 18.77 -1.75 10.32
C ASP A 35 17.61 -1.57 9.33
N LEU A 36 17.50 -2.48 8.37
CA LEU A 36 16.43 -2.48 7.38
C LEU A 36 15.15 -3.03 8.00
N ALA A 37 15.24 -4.09 8.82
CA ALA A 37 14.10 -4.67 9.53
C ALA A 37 13.35 -3.61 10.34
N VAL A 38 14.05 -2.77 11.10
CA VAL A 38 13.42 -1.66 11.86
C VAL A 38 12.68 -0.68 10.96
N LYS A 39 13.24 -0.33 9.79
CA LYS A 39 12.59 0.56 8.83
C LYS A 39 11.36 -0.10 8.18
N TYR A 40 11.47 -1.39 7.85
CA TYR A 40 10.34 -2.17 7.34
C TYR A 40 9.23 -2.27 8.39
N ASP A 41 9.55 -2.56 9.65
CA ASP A 41 8.57 -2.67 10.73
C ASP A 41 7.80 -1.36 10.94
N ALA A 42 8.51 -0.22 10.95
CA ALA A 42 7.86 1.09 11.04
C ALA A 42 6.92 1.35 9.85
N ALA A 43 7.34 0.98 8.63
CA ALA A 43 6.51 1.11 7.44
C ALA A 43 5.31 0.15 7.46
N ILE A 44 5.50 -1.10 7.85
CA ILE A 44 4.46 -2.13 7.97
C ILE A 44 3.41 -1.70 8.98
N ASN A 45 3.82 -1.24 10.17
CA ASN A 45 2.91 -0.76 11.21
C ASN A 45 2.03 0.39 10.69
N ARG A 46 2.65 1.38 10.03
CA ARG A 46 1.90 2.49 9.43
C ARG A 46 0.91 2.01 8.36
N LEU A 47 1.30 1.05 7.53
CA LEU A 47 0.42 0.50 6.50
C LEU A 47 -0.75 -0.28 7.10
N GLN A 48 -0.52 -1.06 8.16
CA GLN A 48 -1.57 -1.76 8.90
C GLN A 48 -2.56 -0.78 9.55
N GLU A 49 -2.07 0.27 10.21
CA GLU A 49 -2.93 1.31 10.79
C GLU A 49 -3.83 1.96 9.73
N MET A 50 -3.27 2.33 8.58
CA MET A 50 -4.02 2.97 7.51
C MET A 50 -5.01 2.00 6.83
N ARG A 51 -4.63 0.73 6.69
CA ARG A 51 -5.51 -0.35 6.23
C ARG A 51 -6.72 -0.48 7.16
N ASP A 52 -6.50 -0.52 8.46
CA ASP A 52 -7.57 -0.67 9.45
C ASP A 52 -8.49 0.55 9.50
N GLN A 53 -7.94 1.76 9.34
CA GLN A 53 -8.74 2.98 9.20
C GLN A 53 -9.65 2.93 7.95
N ALA A 54 -9.11 2.49 6.82
CA ALA A 54 -9.89 2.35 5.59
C ALA A 54 -10.95 1.25 5.68
N ALA A 55 -10.64 0.11 6.33
CA ALA A 55 -11.60 -0.94 6.59
C ALA A 55 -12.77 -0.43 7.47
N LYS A 56 -12.48 0.34 8.52
CA LYS A 56 -13.51 0.99 9.37
C LYS A 56 -14.36 1.96 8.56
N LYS A 57 -13.76 2.80 7.71
CA LYS A 57 -14.51 3.72 6.83
C LYS A 57 -15.41 2.96 5.85
N LEU A 58 -14.91 1.88 5.25
CA LEU A 58 -15.68 1.04 4.33
C LEU A 58 -16.84 0.32 5.03
N GLN A 59 -16.65 -0.12 6.27
CA GLN A 59 -17.72 -0.65 7.11
C GLN A 59 -18.76 0.43 7.43
N GLY A 60 -18.33 1.66 7.69
CA GLY A 60 -19.25 2.81 7.82
C GLY A 60 -20.09 3.01 6.57
N LEU A 61 -19.48 2.93 5.38
CA LEU A 61 -20.18 3.04 4.10
C LEU A 61 -21.20 1.91 3.87
N HIS A 62 -20.95 0.70 4.37
CA HIS A 62 -21.94 -0.39 4.29
C HIS A 62 -23.26 -0.01 4.98
N VAL A 63 -23.19 0.68 6.12
CA VAL A 63 -24.34 1.01 6.97
C VAL A 63 -25.12 2.24 6.47
N VAL A 64 -24.49 3.13 5.70
CA VAL A 64 -25.16 4.32 5.13
C VAL A 64 -26.27 3.90 4.16
N SER A 65 -27.48 4.46 4.27
CA SER A 65 -28.58 4.18 3.33
C SER A 65 -28.25 4.56 1.88
N ASP A 66 -28.91 3.95 0.89
CA ASP A 66 -28.71 4.28 -0.53
C ASP A 66 -29.09 5.74 -0.86
N THR A 67 -29.92 6.38 -0.05
CA THR A 67 -30.21 7.82 -0.13
C THR A 67 -29.08 8.71 0.41
N GLY A 68 -28.27 8.20 1.34
CA GLY A 68 -27.04 8.86 1.83
C GLY A 68 -25.80 8.61 0.96
N TRP A 69 -25.87 7.62 0.06
CA TRP A 69 -24.85 7.37 -0.98
C TRP A 69 -24.78 8.50 -2.02
N LEU A 70 -25.87 9.25 -2.21
CA LEU A 70 -25.97 10.37 -3.16
C LEU A 70 -25.25 11.65 -2.71
N GLY A 71 -24.59 11.64 -1.55
CA GLY A 71 -23.78 12.76 -1.06
C GLY A 71 -22.29 12.50 -1.30
N ASP A 72 -21.69 13.30 -2.18
CA ASP A 72 -20.28 13.21 -2.56
C ASP A 72 -19.31 13.14 -1.36
N ASP A 73 -19.66 13.72 -0.21
CA ASP A 73 -18.81 13.86 0.98
C ASP A 73 -18.29 12.53 1.56
N ALA A 74 -19.14 11.51 1.68
CA ALA A 74 -18.74 10.23 2.27
C ALA A 74 -17.80 9.44 1.34
N THR A 75 -18.06 9.50 0.04
CA THR A 75 -17.17 8.93 -0.98
C THR A 75 -15.87 9.72 -1.11
N LEU A 76 -15.92 11.05 -1.01
CA LEU A 76 -14.76 11.93 -1.11
C LEU A 76 -13.77 11.67 0.05
N SER A 77 -14.27 11.60 1.29
CA SER A 77 -13.45 11.27 2.46
C SER A 77 -12.83 9.87 2.40
N MET A 78 -13.49 8.93 1.72
CA MET A 78 -12.95 7.60 1.46
C MET A 78 -11.87 7.63 0.37
N GLU A 79 -12.07 8.38 -0.72
CA GLU A 79 -11.07 8.55 -1.78
C GLU A 79 -9.79 9.24 -1.28
N GLU A 80 -9.92 10.24 -0.40
CA GLU A 80 -8.79 10.91 0.25
C GLU A 80 -7.99 9.91 1.09
N ALA A 81 -8.66 9.16 1.98
CA ALA A 81 -8.01 8.13 2.79
C ALA A 81 -7.30 7.06 1.93
N TRP A 82 -7.87 6.73 0.78
CA TRP A 82 -7.26 5.81 -0.17
C TRP A 82 -6.10 6.37 -0.96
N THR A 83 -6.13 7.66 -1.25
CA THR A 83 -5.01 8.36 -1.87
C THR A 83 -3.84 8.44 -0.90
N ASP A 84 -4.11 8.79 0.36
CA ASP A 84 -3.11 8.82 1.42
C ASP A 84 -2.50 7.44 1.65
N LEU A 85 -3.30 6.39 1.71
CA LEU A 85 -2.78 5.03 1.84
C LEU A 85 -1.87 4.69 0.67
N ARG A 86 -2.31 4.88 -0.58
CA ARG A 86 -1.50 4.54 -1.75
C ARG A 86 -0.18 5.30 -1.75
N ASN A 87 -0.20 6.56 -1.35
CA ASN A 87 1.01 7.38 -1.21
C ASN A 87 1.93 6.82 -0.12
N ALA A 88 1.38 6.37 1.02
CA ALA A 88 2.15 5.76 2.09
C ALA A 88 2.77 4.41 1.66
N VAL A 89 2.04 3.58 0.92
CA VAL A 89 2.55 2.32 0.33
C VAL A 89 3.70 2.61 -0.64
N LEU A 90 3.50 3.56 -1.56
CA LEU A 90 4.53 3.95 -2.51
C LEU A 90 5.76 4.53 -1.80
N ALA A 91 5.58 5.32 -0.75
CA ALA A 91 6.68 5.84 0.05
C ALA A 91 7.44 4.73 0.79
N ALA A 92 6.72 3.80 1.42
CA ALA A 92 7.31 2.64 2.10
C ALA A 92 8.13 1.76 1.14
N ILE A 93 7.56 1.46 -0.03
CA ILE A 93 8.25 0.73 -1.10
C ILE A 93 9.46 1.53 -1.58
N THR A 94 9.31 2.81 -1.91
CA THR A 94 10.42 3.61 -2.46
C THR A 94 11.57 3.80 -1.45
N ALA A 95 11.26 4.05 -0.18
CA ALA A 95 12.25 4.20 0.89
C ALA A 95 13.04 2.91 1.09
N THR A 96 12.38 1.76 1.05
CA THR A 96 13.03 0.45 1.21
C THR A 96 13.89 0.09 -0.02
N TYR A 97 13.46 0.44 -1.24
CA TYR A 97 14.23 0.23 -2.47
C TYR A 97 15.42 1.19 -2.67
N CYS A 98 15.30 2.50 -2.41
CA CYS A 98 16.45 3.44 -2.53
C CYS A 98 17.53 3.13 -1.46
N GLU A 99 17.20 2.48 -0.34
CA GLU A 99 18.19 2.04 0.66
C GLU A 99 18.89 0.74 0.24
N ALA A 100 18.14 -0.24 -0.27
CA ALA A 100 18.69 -1.48 -0.81
C ALA A 100 19.58 -1.23 -2.04
N GLY A 101 19.23 -0.26 -2.90
CA GLY A 101 20.01 0.15 -4.07
C GLY A 101 21.29 0.92 -3.75
N ARG A 102 21.38 1.58 -2.59
CA ARG A 102 22.58 2.32 -2.15
C ARG A 102 23.68 1.42 -1.58
N ARG A 103 23.40 0.14 -1.27
CA ARG A 103 24.41 -0.87 -0.88
C ARG A 103 24.64 -1.91 -1.98
N THR A 104 25.29 -1.50 -3.09
CA THR A 104 26.09 -2.30 -4.05
C THR A 104 25.49 -3.57 -4.75
N PRO A 105 25.96 -3.91 -5.98
CA PRO A 105 25.29 -4.82 -6.90
C PRO A 105 25.58 -6.31 -6.64
N ARG A 106 25.40 -6.80 -5.40
CA ARG A 106 25.62 -8.22 -5.07
C ARG A 106 24.39 -8.96 -4.55
N GLN A 107 23.30 -8.25 -4.22
CA GLN A 107 22.08 -8.86 -3.66
C GLN A 107 20.91 -8.99 -4.66
N HIS A 108 21.11 -8.64 -5.93
CA HIS A 108 20.11 -8.77 -7.00
C HIS A 108 19.62 -10.21 -7.26
N ALA A 109 20.25 -11.22 -6.67
CA ALA A 109 19.90 -12.63 -6.88
C ALA A 109 18.71 -13.14 -6.05
N LEU A 110 18.18 -12.36 -5.09
CA LEU A 110 17.08 -12.80 -4.21
C LEU A 110 15.70 -12.27 -4.63
N VAL A 111 15.63 -11.45 -5.69
CA VAL A 111 14.39 -10.81 -6.14
C VAL A 111 13.81 -11.62 -7.29
N GLY A 112 12.75 -12.40 -7.02
CA GLY A 112 12.03 -13.17 -8.03
C GLY A 112 11.58 -12.32 -9.25
N PRO A 113 11.32 -12.96 -10.40
CA PRO A 113 11.23 -12.31 -11.72
C PRO A 113 10.09 -11.29 -11.87
N LEU A 114 9.04 -11.37 -11.06
CA LEU A 114 7.89 -10.46 -11.11
C LEU A 114 8.16 -9.11 -10.43
N HIS A 115 8.91 -9.12 -9.33
CA HIS A 115 9.25 -7.91 -8.60
C HIS A 115 10.36 -7.10 -9.31
N SER A 116 11.24 -7.79 -10.04
CA SER A 116 12.37 -7.18 -10.74
C SER A 116 11.99 -6.43 -12.04
N GLN A 117 10.80 -6.64 -12.62
CA GLN A 117 10.33 -5.82 -13.76
C GLN A 117 9.62 -4.53 -13.31
N ARG A 118 8.78 -4.62 -12.28
CA ARG A 118 8.06 -3.46 -11.74
C ARG A 118 9.01 -2.54 -10.96
N ALA A 119 9.94 -3.11 -10.19
CA ALA A 119 11.00 -2.37 -9.49
C ALA A 119 11.97 -1.66 -10.46
N ARG A 120 12.32 -2.28 -11.60
CA ARG A 120 13.18 -1.61 -12.62
C ARG A 120 12.53 -0.38 -13.23
N ARG A 121 11.22 -0.39 -13.49
CA ARG A 121 10.50 0.78 -14.02
C ARG A 121 10.35 1.90 -12.99
N ILE A 122 10.19 1.55 -11.70
CA ILE A 122 10.07 2.53 -10.62
C ILE A 122 11.45 3.13 -10.30
N ALA A 123 12.51 2.31 -10.21
CA ALA A 123 13.88 2.77 -9.99
C ALA A 123 14.42 3.62 -11.15
N SER A 124 14.02 3.37 -12.40
CA SER A 124 14.37 4.24 -13.54
C SER A 124 13.65 5.60 -13.53
N ARG A 125 12.59 5.76 -12.73
CA ARG A 125 11.82 7.02 -12.61
C ARG A 125 12.11 7.77 -11.32
N ALA A 126 12.51 7.09 -10.26
CA ALA A 126 13.00 7.70 -9.04
C ALA A 126 14.48 8.04 -9.23
N SER A 127 14.78 9.23 -9.77
CA SER A 127 16.06 9.86 -9.49
C SER A 127 16.12 10.05 -7.97
N CYS A 128 16.75 9.13 -7.24
CA CYS A 128 17.07 9.32 -5.83
C CYS A 128 18.05 10.52 -5.81
N HIS A 129 17.54 11.72 -5.56
CA HIS A 129 18.29 12.97 -5.53
C HIS A 129 18.65 13.35 -4.10
#